data_AF-A0A2R3N0S7-F1
#
_entry.id   AF-A0A2R3N0S7-F1
#
_cell.length_a   1.000
_cell.length_b   1.000
_cell.length_c   1.000
_cell.angle_alpha   90.00
_cell.angle_beta   90.00
_cell.angle_gamma   90.00
#
_symmetry.space_group_name_H-M   'P 1'
#
loop_
_entity.id
_entity.type
_entity.pdbx_description
1 polymer ?
#
loop_
_entity_poly.entity_id
_entity_poly.type
_entity_poly.pdbx_seq_one_letter_code
_entity_poly.pdbx_strand_id
1 'polypeptide(L)'
;MRNWLALGYSFGYVFLVLVLAEIVGRKIKSKQISRKIIHILCGNWIVIAFTCFDSLWAAVIPPISFIFINYMSYRKDLFQAMEGKKSMGTVYYAVSLLVLTVSGWLLKFPAMAYTGILSMAYGDGLAAVLGEKFGSWKWNSGRDSKSYIGSAAVFVLSAGAALGVSIFFDLPQALPIALLCGAFALYVELYGHNGCDNLSLPIGTATLYYYFHILRIRGEQNEFWLIAGITLIILVAALSRDSITENGAGVAFLVGILVFAGGGFGLYGGLILFFIIGSVTSKFKKQKKKDNEKLQQRTGARSWVQVLANSAAIIAVLWLGQLSNEQRVAFLSAFSVLAAAAADTVSSDLGMLTRGKTFSILTGKPVTKGLSGGVSVKGLVSGFLAAVALALPLMVRYHWREVLAVIGCGFLGTIVDSILGDRLQVKYQAEDGTLTEVRLAGDGRERPKIRGFRWINNDAVNLITLFFVALVSFWLFTEIL
;
A
#
# COMPACT_ATOMS: atom_id res chain seq x y z
N MET A 1 -26.79 20.48 18.93
CA MET A 1 -28.08 19.79 18.69
C MET A 1 -28.07 19.01 17.37
N ARG A 2 -27.67 19.62 16.25
CA ARG A 2 -27.63 18.99 14.92
C ARG A 2 -26.80 17.70 14.85
N ASN A 3 -25.58 17.67 15.40
CA ASN A 3 -24.78 16.44 15.51
C ASN A 3 -25.45 15.29 16.27
N TRP A 4 -26.18 15.59 17.35
CA TRP A 4 -26.89 14.55 18.11
C TRP A 4 -28.07 13.97 17.31
N LEU A 5 -28.79 14.82 16.58
CA LEU A 5 -29.83 14.38 15.63
C LEU A 5 -29.22 13.57 14.48
N ALA A 6 -28.07 13.99 13.95
CA ALA A 6 -27.34 13.28 12.91
C ALA A 6 -26.87 11.89 13.38
N LEU A 7 -26.44 11.75 14.64
CA LEU A 7 -26.15 10.45 15.25
C LEU A 7 -27.40 9.56 15.29
N GLY A 8 -28.53 10.11 15.76
CA GLY A 8 -29.81 9.38 15.77
C GLY A 8 -30.22 8.91 14.38
N TYR A 9 -30.17 9.80 13.39
CA TYR A 9 -30.45 9.48 11.99
C TYR A 9 -29.48 8.44 11.42
N SER A 10 -28.19 8.56 11.71
CA SER A 10 -27.13 7.64 11.29
C SER A 10 -27.37 6.22 11.79
N PHE A 11 -27.57 6.04 13.10
CA PHE A 11 -27.84 4.72 13.67
C PHE A 11 -29.20 4.17 13.23
N GLY A 12 -30.22 5.05 13.11
CA GLY A 12 -31.53 4.67 12.58
C GLY A 12 -31.46 4.18 11.13
N TYR A 13 -30.68 4.85 10.27
CA TYR A 13 -30.45 4.44 8.89
C TYR A 13 -29.82 3.05 8.81
N VAL A 14 -28.72 2.81 9.54
CA VAL A 14 -28.05 1.51 9.48
C VAL A 14 -28.93 0.42 10.08
N PHE A 15 -29.66 0.69 11.16
CA PHE A 15 -30.63 -0.25 11.72
C PHE A 15 -31.71 -0.62 10.69
N LEU A 16 -32.27 0.36 9.99
CA LEU A 16 -33.25 0.12 8.92
C LEU A 16 -32.67 -0.75 7.80
N VAL A 17 -31.43 -0.47 7.37
CA VAL A 17 -30.72 -1.27 6.37
C VAL A 17 -30.57 -2.73 6.82
N LEU A 18 -30.19 -2.97 8.07
CA LEU A 18 -30.07 -4.33 8.63
C LEU A 18 -31.42 -5.06 8.67
N VAL A 19 -32.49 -4.39 9.10
CA VAL A 19 -33.84 -4.97 9.12
C VAL A 19 -34.31 -5.30 7.71
N LEU A 20 -34.13 -4.40 6.75
CA LEU A 20 -34.49 -4.64 5.34
C LEU A 20 -33.70 -5.82 4.76
N ALA A 21 -32.39 -5.88 5.01
CA ALA A 21 -31.55 -6.99 4.55
C ALA A 21 -31.98 -8.34 5.15
N GLU A 22 -32.36 -8.38 6.43
CA GLU A 22 -32.88 -9.57 7.08
C GLU A 22 -34.21 -10.03 6.46
N ILE A 23 -35.14 -9.10 6.22
CA ILE A 23 -36.44 -9.39 5.57
C ILE A 23 -36.21 -9.97 4.16
N VAL A 24 -35.36 -9.32 3.36
CA VAL A 24 -35.05 -9.78 2.00
C VAL A 24 -34.31 -11.12 2.02
N GLY A 25 -33.36 -11.29 2.94
CA GLY A 25 -32.60 -12.52 3.13
C GLY A 25 -33.50 -13.72 3.45
N ARG A 26 -34.51 -13.52 4.30
CA ARG A 26 -35.53 -14.55 4.60
C ARG A 26 -36.40 -14.88 3.39
N LYS A 27 -36.82 -13.88 2.62
CA LYS A 27 -37.65 -14.09 1.42
C LYS A 27 -36.90 -14.81 0.30
N ILE A 28 -35.66 -14.42 0.03
CA ILE A 28 -34.85 -14.98 -1.06
C ILE A 28 -34.12 -16.27 -0.64
N LYS A 29 -34.10 -16.60 0.66
CA LYS A 29 -33.37 -17.73 1.25
C LYS A 29 -31.88 -17.75 0.87
N SER A 30 -31.28 -16.56 0.66
CA SER A 30 -29.86 -16.40 0.35
C SER A 30 -29.21 -15.43 1.33
N LYS A 31 -28.38 -15.96 2.24
CA LYS A 31 -27.58 -15.16 3.17
C LYS A 31 -26.57 -14.27 2.44
N GLN A 32 -26.09 -14.72 1.28
CA GLN A 32 -25.13 -13.97 0.47
C GLN A 32 -25.72 -12.71 -0.14
N ILE A 33 -26.95 -12.80 -0.67
CA ILE A 33 -27.66 -11.62 -1.19
C ILE A 33 -27.96 -10.62 -0.08
N SER A 34 -28.41 -11.09 1.10
CA SER A 34 -28.60 -10.23 2.28
C SER A 34 -27.33 -9.47 2.65
N ARG A 35 -26.20 -10.16 2.77
CA ARG A 35 -24.89 -9.55 3.07
C ARG A 35 -24.49 -8.48 2.03
N LYS A 36 -24.74 -8.72 0.74
CA LYS A 36 -24.40 -7.79 -0.33
C LYS A 36 -25.32 -6.57 -0.35
N ILE A 37 -26.60 -6.72 0.02
CA ILE A 37 -27.52 -5.59 0.25
C ILE A 37 -27.01 -4.70 1.38
N ILE A 38 -26.58 -5.28 2.51
CA ILE A 38 -25.97 -4.53 3.61
C ILE A 38 -24.75 -3.76 3.10
N HIS A 39 -23.88 -4.41 2.33
CA HIS A 39 -22.66 -3.78 1.81
C HIS A 39 -22.94 -2.58 0.89
N ILE A 40 -23.93 -2.70 -0.01
CA ILE A 40 -24.34 -1.62 -0.93
C ILE A 40 -25.00 -0.48 -0.16
N LEU A 41 -26.00 -0.79 0.66
CA LEU A 41 -26.80 0.24 1.35
C LEU A 41 -25.98 0.94 2.43
N CYS A 42 -25.25 0.21 3.28
CA CYS A 42 -24.36 0.83 4.26
C CYS A 42 -23.31 1.73 3.59
N GLY A 43 -22.93 1.49 2.34
CA GLY A 43 -22.01 2.37 1.60
C GLY A 43 -22.56 3.77 1.40
N ASN A 44 -23.87 3.91 1.19
CA ASN A 44 -24.51 5.22 1.01
C ASN A 44 -24.54 6.04 2.31
N TRP A 45 -24.24 5.43 3.47
CA TRP A 45 -24.06 6.16 4.72
C TRP A 45 -22.98 7.25 4.62
N ILE A 46 -21.99 7.09 3.73
CA ILE A 46 -20.96 8.12 3.53
C ILE A 46 -21.55 9.48 3.13
N VAL A 47 -22.69 9.50 2.42
CA VAL A 47 -23.39 10.74 2.08
C VAL A 47 -23.94 11.42 3.34
N ILE A 48 -24.45 10.64 4.29
CA ILE A 48 -24.94 11.13 5.60
C ILE A 48 -23.77 11.75 6.37
N ALA A 49 -22.59 11.11 6.33
CA ALA A 49 -21.40 11.55 7.06
C ALA A 49 -20.97 13.00 6.72
N PHE A 50 -21.25 13.46 5.50
CA PHE A 50 -20.84 14.77 5.00
C PHE A 50 -21.99 15.76 4.75
N THR A 51 -23.25 15.32 4.79
CA THR A 51 -24.42 16.19 4.63
C THR A 51 -25.14 16.48 5.94
N CYS A 52 -25.12 15.55 6.91
CA CYS A 52 -25.87 15.69 8.17
C CYS A 52 -25.01 16.11 9.36
N PHE A 53 -23.71 15.80 9.37
CA PHE A 53 -22.82 16.12 10.49
C PHE A 53 -22.12 17.48 10.32
N ASP A 54 -21.98 18.22 11.42
CA ASP A 54 -21.21 19.49 11.48
C ASP A 54 -19.74 19.34 11.77
N SER A 55 -19.40 18.24 12.44
CA SER A 55 -18.10 18.12 13.09
C SER A 55 -17.57 16.70 12.99
N LEU A 56 -16.26 16.61 12.77
CA LEU A 56 -15.56 15.35 12.64
C LEU A 56 -15.74 14.44 13.85
N TRP A 57 -15.68 14.96 15.08
CA TRP A 57 -15.82 14.14 16.30
C TRP A 57 -17.13 13.33 16.33
N ALA A 58 -18.22 13.91 15.80
CA ALA A 58 -19.52 13.25 15.73
C ALA A 58 -19.58 12.27 14.56
N ALA A 59 -19.04 12.65 13.39
CA ALA A 59 -19.03 11.82 12.19
C ALA A 59 -18.22 10.53 12.35
N VAL A 60 -17.20 10.50 13.21
CA VAL A 60 -16.39 9.29 13.45
C VAL A 60 -17.03 8.28 14.41
N ILE A 61 -18.03 8.69 15.21
CA ILE A 61 -18.65 7.80 16.21
C ILE A 61 -19.30 6.57 15.55
N PRO A 62 -20.12 6.69 14.49
CA PRO A 62 -20.71 5.53 13.83
C PRO A 62 -19.67 4.53 13.28
N PRO A 63 -18.68 4.92 12.44
CA PRO A 63 -17.70 3.97 11.93
C PRO A 63 -16.84 3.35 13.03
N ILE A 64 -16.44 4.09 14.07
CA ILE A 64 -15.74 3.52 15.24
C ILE A 64 -16.60 2.45 15.94
N SER A 65 -17.89 2.74 16.13
CA SER A 65 -18.84 1.80 16.72
C SER A 65 -18.96 0.53 15.88
N PHE A 66 -19.03 0.66 14.54
CA PHE A 66 -19.07 -0.50 13.63
C PHE A 66 -17.78 -1.31 13.62
N ILE A 67 -16.60 -0.69 13.77
CA ILE A 67 -15.34 -1.43 13.94
C ILE A 67 -15.45 -2.34 15.18
N PHE A 68 -15.90 -1.80 16.31
CA PHE A 68 -16.03 -2.57 17.55
C PHE A 68 -17.10 -3.66 17.45
N ILE A 69 -18.29 -3.32 16.95
CA ILE A 69 -19.40 -4.27 16.76
C ILE A 69 -19.00 -5.40 15.82
N ASN A 70 -18.41 -5.08 14.65
CA ASN A 70 -18.02 -6.09 13.67
C ASN A 70 -16.85 -6.95 14.19
N TYR A 71 -15.94 -6.37 14.98
CA TYR A 71 -14.87 -7.12 15.61
C TYR A 71 -15.38 -8.09 16.69
N MET A 72 -16.33 -7.63 17.52
CA MET A 72 -16.99 -8.49 18.50
C MET A 72 -17.79 -9.60 17.84
N SER A 73 -18.51 -9.29 16.75
CA SER A 73 -19.21 -10.28 15.94
C SER A 73 -18.25 -11.36 15.44
N TYR A 74 -17.14 -10.93 14.81
CA TYR A 74 -16.11 -11.83 14.30
C TYR A 74 -15.53 -12.77 15.37
N ARG A 75 -15.37 -12.30 16.61
CA ARG A 75 -14.85 -13.11 17.72
C ARG A 75 -15.89 -14.05 18.36
N LYS A 76 -17.17 -13.65 18.41
CA LYS A 76 -18.21 -14.30 19.22
C LYS A 76 -19.37 -14.90 18.41
N ASP A 77 -19.31 -14.87 17.08
CA ASP A 77 -20.36 -15.37 16.16
C ASP A 77 -21.76 -14.78 16.47
N LEU A 78 -21.82 -13.50 16.87
CA LEU A 78 -23.03 -12.82 17.39
C LEU A 78 -24.09 -12.53 16.32
N PHE A 79 -23.70 -12.31 15.06
CA PHE A 79 -24.61 -11.92 13.97
C PHE A 79 -24.49 -12.84 12.74
N GLN A 80 -25.21 -13.97 12.77
CA GLN A 80 -25.26 -14.92 11.65
C GLN A 80 -25.82 -14.36 10.32
N ALA A 81 -26.49 -13.19 10.35
CA ALA A 81 -27.00 -12.51 9.15
C ALA A 81 -25.88 -11.81 8.34
N MET A 82 -24.77 -11.44 9.00
CA MET A 82 -23.63 -10.77 8.36
C MET A 82 -22.50 -11.73 7.99
N GLU A 83 -22.48 -12.93 8.59
CA GLU A 83 -21.36 -13.86 8.52
C GLU A 83 -21.70 -15.11 7.69
N GLY A 84 -20.97 -15.30 6.58
CA GLY A 84 -20.93 -16.56 5.84
C GLY A 84 -19.76 -17.45 6.29
N LYS A 85 -18.52 -16.97 6.09
CA LYS A 85 -17.27 -17.53 6.61
C LYS A 85 -16.61 -16.47 7.52
N LYS A 86 -15.96 -16.85 8.62
CA LYS A 86 -15.16 -15.96 9.49
C LYS A 86 -14.19 -15.14 8.64
N SER A 87 -14.55 -13.89 8.34
CA SER A 87 -13.79 -13.00 7.48
C SER A 87 -13.73 -11.62 8.12
N MET A 88 -12.52 -11.05 8.19
CA MET A 88 -12.29 -9.69 8.69
C MET A 88 -12.85 -8.60 7.76
N GLY A 89 -13.42 -8.95 6.60
CA GLY A 89 -13.86 -8.00 5.58
C GLY A 89 -14.87 -6.96 6.07
N THR A 90 -15.77 -7.29 7.00
CA THR A 90 -16.72 -6.32 7.59
C THR A 90 -16.04 -5.34 8.54
N VAL A 91 -14.98 -5.78 9.23
CA VAL A 91 -14.13 -4.91 10.06
C VAL A 91 -13.34 -3.98 9.14
N TYR A 92 -12.70 -4.51 8.10
CA TYR A 92 -11.94 -3.72 7.12
C TYR A 92 -12.78 -2.67 6.41
N TYR A 93 -14.03 -2.99 6.10
CA TYR A 93 -15.00 -2.04 5.57
C TYR A 93 -15.27 -0.87 6.54
N ALA A 94 -15.48 -1.16 7.82
CA ALA A 94 -15.71 -0.11 8.83
C ALA A 94 -14.44 0.74 9.06
N VAL A 95 -13.26 0.13 8.95
CA VAL A 95 -11.97 0.83 8.99
C VAL A 95 -11.80 1.75 7.77
N SER A 96 -12.07 1.29 6.56
CA SER A 96 -11.98 2.15 5.37
C SER A 96 -12.98 3.31 5.43
N LEU A 97 -14.19 3.06 5.95
CA LEU A 97 -15.19 4.09 6.19
C LEU A 97 -14.70 5.15 7.20
N LEU A 98 -14.07 4.75 8.30
CA LEU A 98 -13.47 5.67 9.27
C LEU A 98 -12.36 6.50 8.63
N VAL A 99 -11.41 5.84 7.95
CA VAL A 99 -10.25 6.51 7.33
C VAL A 99 -10.71 7.53 6.29
N LEU A 100 -11.67 7.18 5.44
CA LEU A 100 -12.17 8.09 4.40
C LEU A 100 -13.05 9.20 4.95
N THR A 101 -13.81 8.95 6.03
CA THR A 101 -14.54 10.01 6.73
C THR A 101 -13.56 11.03 7.31
N VAL A 102 -12.56 10.58 8.08
CA VAL A 102 -11.53 11.45 8.65
C VAL A 102 -10.80 12.22 7.55
N SER A 103 -10.35 11.53 6.51
CA SER A 103 -9.61 12.12 5.40
C SER A 103 -10.42 13.18 4.65
N GLY A 104 -11.66 12.87 4.26
CA GLY A 104 -12.51 13.81 3.53
C GLY A 104 -12.84 15.06 4.35
N TRP A 105 -12.94 14.93 5.68
CA TRP A 105 -13.14 16.06 6.60
C TRP A 105 -11.87 16.92 6.74
N LEU A 106 -10.72 16.30 7.03
CA LEU A 106 -9.46 17.03 7.22
C LEU A 106 -9.01 17.74 5.93
N LEU A 107 -9.21 17.10 4.78
CA LEU A 107 -8.87 17.65 3.46
C LEU A 107 -9.96 18.56 2.88
N LYS A 108 -11.11 18.71 3.57
CA LYS A 108 -12.29 19.46 3.12
C LYS A 108 -12.77 19.07 1.72
N PHE A 109 -12.61 17.79 1.37
CA PHE A 109 -12.93 17.27 0.04
C PHE A 109 -13.74 15.97 0.15
N PRO A 110 -15.05 16.04 0.44
CA PRO A 110 -15.88 14.86 0.66
C PRO A 110 -15.97 13.92 -0.55
N ALA A 111 -15.77 14.45 -1.76
CA ALA A 111 -15.83 13.69 -3.01
C ALA A 111 -14.84 12.51 -3.03
N MET A 112 -13.67 12.61 -2.38
CA MET A 112 -12.77 11.46 -2.27
C MET A 112 -13.41 10.29 -1.52
N ALA A 113 -14.15 10.58 -0.45
CA ALA A 113 -14.75 9.57 0.40
C ALA A 113 -15.95 8.93 -0.30
N TYR A 114 -16.72 9.72 -1.04
CA TYR A 114 -17.79 9.24 -1.92
C TYR A 114 -17.23 8.29 -2.99
N THR A 115 -16.20 8.70 -3.74
CA THR A 115 -15.58 7.86 -4.77
C THR A 115 -15.06 6.55 -4.17
N GLY A 116 -14.36 6.60 -3.04
CA GLY A 116 -13.86 5.41 -2.35
C GLY A 116 -14.96 4.42 -1.96
N ILE A 117 -15.87 4.86 -1.09
CA ILE A 117 -16.87 3.99 -0.49
C ILE A 117 -17.91 3.53 -1.51
N LEU A 118 -18.36 4.40 -2.41
CA LEU A 118 -19.37 4.03 -3.41
C LEU A 118 -18.78 3.10 -4.47
N SER A 119 -17.53 3.30 -4.92
CA SER A 119 -16.88 2.35 -5.85
C SER A 119 -16.78 0.95 -5.23
N MET A 120 -16.42 0.83 -3.95
CA MET A 120 -16.43 -0.47 -3.26
C MET A 120 -17.86 -1.03 -3.13
N ALA A 121 -18.80 -0.22 -2.61
CA ALA A 121 -20.14 -0.65 -2.28
C ALA A 121 -20.91 -1.16 -3.51
N TYR A 122 -20.84 -0.44 -4.63
CA TYR A 122 -21.47 -0.87 -5.88
C TYR A 122 -20.61 -1.85 -6.67
N GLY A 123 -19.29 -1.67 -6.69
CA GLY A 123 -18.33 -2.56 -7.35
C GLY A 123 -18.37 -3.98 -6.80
N ASP A 124 -17.84 -4.20 -5.59
CA ASP A 124 -17.82 -5.54 -4.97
C ASP A 124 -19.25 -6.04 -4.63
N GLY A 125 -20.15 -5.12 -4.24
CA GLY A 125 -21.53 -5.46 -3.89
C GLY A 125 -22.31 -6.09 -5.04
N LEU A 126 -22.45 -5.37 -6.15
CA LEU A 126 -23.28 -5.83 -7.29
C LEU A 126 -22.53 -6.80 -8.21
N ALA A 127 -21.21 -6.67 -8.37
CA ALA A 127 -20.45 -7.57 -9.22
C ALA A 127 -20.46 -9.02 -8.71
N ALA A 128 -20.46 -9.22 -7.40
CA ALA A 128 -20.60 -10.55 -6.82
C ALA A 128 -21.95 -11.19 -7.19
N VAL A 129 -23.05 -10.42 -7.17
CA VAL A 129 -24.39 -10.91 -7.54
C VAL A 129 -24.45 -11.29 -9.03
N LEU A 130 -23.81 -10.50 -9.90
CA LEU A 130 -23.74 -10.77 -11.33
C LEU A 130 -22.83 -11.97 -11.65
N GLY A 131 -21.68 -12.06 -10.98
CA GLY A 131 -20.72 -13.15 -11.13
C GLY A 131 -21.30 -14.51 -10.73
N GLU A 132 -22.19 -14.56 -9.75
CA GLU A 132 -22.88 -15.81 -9.39
C GLU A 132 -23.92 -16.23 -10.40
N LYS A 133 -24.70 -15.29 -10.93
CA LYS A 133 -25.78 -15.60 -11.88
C LYS A 133 -25.27 -15.95 -13.27
N PHE A 134 -24.17 -15.33 -13.71
CA PHE A 134 -23.72 -15.40 -15.11
C PHE A 134 -22.27 -15.88 -15.28
N GLY A 135 -21.50 -16.01 -14.19
CA GLY A 135 -20.06 -16.29 -14.24
C GLY A 135 -19.70 -17.76 -14.49
N SER A 136 -19.91 -18.23 -15.72
CA SER A 136 -19.51 -19.58 -16.14
C SER A 136 -17.99 -19.71 -16.34
N TRP A 137 -17.30 -18.64 -16.72
CA TRP A 137 -15.86 -18.64 -17.02
C TRP A 137 -15.06 -18.09 -15.84
N LYS A 138 -14.08 -18.87 -15.36
CA LYS A 138 -13.32 -18.59 -14.15
C LYS A 138 -11.83 -18.39 -14.46
N TRP A 139 -11.27 -17.33 -13.89
CA TRP A 139 -9.84 -17.08 -13.78
C TRP A 139 -9.27 -17.84 -12.57
N ASN A 140 -8.23 -18.64 -12.81
CA ASN A 140 -7.53 -19.37 -11.76
C ASN A 140 -6.28 -18.58 -11.34
N SER A 141 -6.38 -17.77 -10.27
CA SER A 141 -5.19 -17.11 -9.66
C SER A 141 -4.54 -17.94 -8.54
N GLY A 142 -4.86 -19.24 -8.46
CA GLY A 142 -4.13 -20.23 -7.64
C GLY A 142 -4.82 -20.67 -6.34
N ARG A 143 -5.72 -19.87 -5.73
CA ARG A 143 -6.49 -20.30 -4.54
C ARG A 143 -7.99 -19.97 -4.57
N ASP A 144 -8.38 -18.82 -5.13
CA ASP A 144 -9.78 -18.44 -5.31
C ASP A 144 -10.08 -18.28 -6.81
N SER A 145 -11.09 -18.99 -7.33
CA SER A 145 -11.51 -18.85 -8.72
C SER A 145 -12.42 -17.63 -8.88
N LYS A 146 -11.94 -16.56 -9.52
CA LYS A 146 -12.73 -15.33 -9.79
C LYS A 146 -13.36 -15.40 -11.18
N SER A 147 -14.56 -14.88 -11.41
CA SER A 147 -15.19 -14.90 -12.74
C SER A 147 -14.75 -13.72 -13.59
N TYR A 148 -14.54 -13.92 -14.91
CA TYR A 148 -14.31 -12.82 -15.86
C TYR A 148 -15.48 -11.82 -15.87
N ILE A 149 -16.72 -12.32 -15.85
CA ILE A 149 -17.93 -11.49 -15.83
C ILE A 149 -18.02 -10.72 -14.51
N GLY A 150 -17.71 -11.36 -13.39
CA GLY A 150 -17.63 -10.70 -12.09
C GLY A 150 -16.57 -9.58 -12.09
N SER A 151 -15.38 -9.85 -12.64
CA SER A 151 -14.28 -8.87 -12.70
C SER A 151 -14.63 -7.69 -13.61
N ALA A 152 -15.22 -7.94 -14.78
CA ALA A 152 -15.73 -6.89 -15.66
C ALA A 152 -16.84 -6.06 -15.01
N ALA A 153 -17.72 -6.70 -14.24
CA ALA A 153 -18.74 -6.01 -13.47
C ALA A 153 -18.11 -5.11 -12.39
N VAL A 154 -17.08 -5.56 -11.66
CA VAL A 154 -16.36 -4.71 -10.69
C VAL A 154 -15.80 -3.47 -11.39
N PHE A 155 -15.17 -3.63 -12.56
CA PHE A 155 -14.64 -2.51 -13.35
C PHE A 155 -15.74 -1.49 -13.69
N VAL A 156 -16.82 -1.94 -14.34
CA VAL A 156 -17.90 -1.07 -14.83
C VAL A 156 -18.63 -0.39 -13.69
N LEU A 157 -18.97 -1.13 -12.63
CA LEU A 157 -19.75 -0.59 -11.50
C LEU A 157 -18.91 0.36 -10.64
N SER A 158 -17.64 0.05 -10.42
CA SER A 158 -16.73 0.94 -9.69
C SER A 158 -16.46 2.23 -10.48
N ALA A 159 -16.27 2.11 -11.81
CA ALA A 159 -16.13 3.25 -12.70
C ALA A 159 -17.43 4.07 -12.75
N GLY A 160 -18.60 3.42 -12.81
CA GLY A 160 -19.90 4.11 -12.80
C GLY A 160 -20.13 4.90 -11.51
N ALA A 161 -19.78 4.33 -10.35
CA ALA A 161 -19.84 5.04 -9.07
C ALA A 161 -18.88 6.24 -9.03
N ALA A 162 -17.63 6.05 -9.47
CA ALA A 162 -16.65 7.13 -9.56
C ALA A 162 -17.08 8.22 -10.55
N LEU A 163 -17.65 7.85 -11.70
CA LEU A 163 -18.18 8.77 -12.70
C LEU A 163 -19.32 9.61 -12.13
N GLY A 164 -20.25 8.96 -11.40
CA GLY A 164 -21.36 9.63 -10.73
C GLY A 164 -20.87 10.75 -9.81
N VAL A 165 -19.83 10.50 -9.01
CA VAL A 165 -19.20 11.55 -8.19
C VAL A 165 -18.49 12.58 -9.07
N SER A 166 -17.68 12.13 -10.03
CA SER A 166 -16.81 12.99 -10.84
C SER A 166 -17.59 13.98 -11.72
N ILE A 167 -18.80 13.65 -12.15
CA ILE A 167 -19.66 14.58 -12.91
C ILE A 167 -19.97 15.85 -12.10
N PHE A 168 -20.13 15.73 -10.78
CA PHE A 168 -20.44 16.88 -9.92
C PHE A 168 -19.20 17.68 -9.52
N PHE A 169 -18.04 17.04 -9.41
CA PHE A 169 -16.83 17.68 -8.83
C PHE A 169 -15.72 17.97 -9.87
N ASP A 170 -15.65 17.21 -10.96
CA ASP A 170 -14.54 17.22 -11.94
C ASP A 170 -14.99 16.95 -13.39
N LEU A 171 -16.12 17.54 -13.81
CA LEU A 171 -16.80 17.25 -15.09
C LEU A 171 -15.90 17.07 -16.34
N PRO A 172 -14.91 17.94 -16.63
CA PRO A 172 -14.10 17.82 -17.85
C PRO A 172 -13.26 16.54 -17.91
N GLN A 173 -12.91 15.97 -16.76
CA GLN A 173 -12.05 14.80 -16.62
C GLN A 173 -12.78 13.62 -15.97
N ALA A 174 -14.11 13.71 -15.84
CA ALA A 174 -14.91 12.76 -15.09
C ALA A 174 -14.81 11.33 -15.63
N LEU A 175 -14.83 11.18 -16.96
CA LEU A 175 -14.72 9.86 -17.59
C LEU A 175 -13.30 9.26 -17.43
N PRO A 176 -12.19 9.95 -17.78
CA PRO A 176 -10.85 9.42 -17.58
C PRO A 176 -10.55 8.96 -16.14
N ILE A 177 -10.88 9.79 -15.13
CA ILE A 177 -10.60 9.42 -13.73
C ILE A 177 -11.49 8.27 -13.24
N ALA A 178 -12.74 8.21 -13.71
CA ALA A 178 -13.65 7.10 -13.41
C ALA A 178 -13.14 5.78 -13.96
N LEU A 179 -12.64 5.77 -15.20
CA LEU A 179 -12.05 4.58 -15.82
C LEU A 179 -10.79 4.12 -15.07
N LEU A 180 -9.95 5.07 -14.62
CA LEU A 180 -8.78 4.76 -13.81
C LEU A 180 -9.16 4.14 -12.46
N CYS A 181 -10.19 4.67 -11.78
CA CYS A 181 -10.72 4.09 -10.54
C CYS A 181 -11.29 2.69 -10.78
N GLY A 182 -12.01 2.48 -11.89
CA GLY A 182 -12.51 1.16 -12.29
C GLY A 182 -11.39 0.17 -12.57
N ALA A 183 -10.32 0.59 -13.26
CA ALA A 183 -9.15 -0.25 -13.54
C ALA A 183 -8.42 -0.65 -12.26
N PHE A 184 -8.29 0.29 -11.31
CA PHE A 184 -7.72 -0.02 -10.00
C PHE A 184 -8.61 -0.99 -9.20
N ALA A 185 -9.94 -0.80 -9.21
CA ALA A 185 -10.87 -1.72 -8.56
C ALA A 185 -10.79 -3.14 -9.14
N LEU A 186 -10.69 -3.26 -10.47
CA LEU A 186 -10.46 -4.53 -11.15
C LEU A 186 -9.14 -5.18 -10.71
N TYR A 187 -8.06 -4.41 -10.65
CA TYR A 187 -6.77 -4.89 -10.15
C TYR A 187 -6.89 -5.44 -8.71
N VAL A 188 -7.56 -4.71 -7.81
CA VAL A 188 -7.79 -5.16 -6.44
C VAL A 188 -8.67 -6.41 -6.39
N GLU A 189 -9.68 -6.54 -7.24
CA GLU A 189 -10.52 -7.74 -7.29
C GLU A 189 -9.76 -8.99 -7.76
N LEU A 190 -8.85 -8.84 -8.73
CA LEU A 190 -8.08 -9.95 -9.28
C LEU A 190 -7.00 -10.47 -8.32
N TYR A 191 -6.40 -9.57 -7.55
CA TYR A 191 -5.23 -9.89 -6.69
C TYR A 191 -5.49 -9.75 -5.19
N GLY A 192 -6.66 -9.23 -4.79
CA GLY A 192 -7.07 -9.07 -3.41
C GLY A 192 -7.34 -10.42 -2.75
N HIS A 193 -6.88 -10.57 -1.51
CA HIS A 193 -7.02 -11.80 -0.73
C HIS A 193 -7.53 -11.51 0.68
N ASN A 194 -8.20 -12.50 1.30
CA ASN A 194 -8.63 -12.46 2.71
C ASN A 194 -9.50 -11.27 3.13
N GLY A 195 -10.25 -10.67 2.20
CA GLY A 195 -11.08 -9.50 2.47
C GLY A 195 -10.32 -8.17 2.51
N CYS A 196 -9.04 -8.15 2.18
CA CYS A 196 -8.24 -6.91 2.13
C CYS A 196 -8.72 -5.93 1.05
N ASP A 197 -9.45 -6.40 0.04
CA ASP A 197 -10.17 -5.61 -0.96
C ASP A 197 -11.12 -4.58 -0.32
N ASN A 198 -11.76 -4.92 0.79
CA ASN A 198 -12.62 -3.99 1.56
C ASN A 198 -11.85 -2.85 2.24
N LEU A 199 -10.52 -2.92 2.25
CA LEU A 199 -9.64 -1.85 2.73
C LEU A 199 -8.96 -1.16 1.53
N SER A 200 -8.33 -1.94 0.65
CA SER A 200 -7.48 -1.42 -0.42
C SER A 200 -8.26 -0.77 -1.55
N LEU A 201 -9.42 -1.31 -1.95
CA LEU A 201 -10.25 -0.75 -3.03
C LEU A 201 -10.72 0.67 -2.66
N PRO A 202 -11.49 0.88 -1.56
CA PRO A 202 -12.02 2.21 -1.25
C PRO A 202 -10.92 3.23 -0.95
N ILE A 203 -9.88 2.85 -0.19
CA ILE A 203 -8.78 3.78 0.13
C ILE A 203 -7.99 4.12 -1.13
N GLY A 204 -7.70 3.15 -1.99
CA GLY A 204 -6.92 3.38 -3.20
C GLY A 204 -7.67 4.21 -4.24
N THR A 205 -8.95 3.95 -4.52
CA THR A 205 -9.74 4.78 -5.45
C THR A 205 -9.94 6.20 -4.91
N ALA A 206 -10.19 6.37 -3.61
CA ALA A 206 -10.30 7.68 -2.98
C ALA A 206 -8.99 8.49 -3.07
N THR A 207 -7.85 7.83 -2.81
CA THR A 207 -6.53 8.46 -2.84
C THR A 207 -6.17 8.86 -4.27
N LEU A 208 -6.39 7.97 -5.26
CA LEU A 208 -6.24 8.28 -6.68
C LEU A 208 -7.07 9.49 -7.10
N TYR A 209 -8.36 9.50 -6.72
CA TYR A 209 -9.29 10.57 -7.05
C TYR A 209 -8.87 11.92 -6.44
N TYR A 210 -8.50 11.92 -5.15
CA TYR A 210 -8.04 13.12 -4.45
C TYR A 210 -6.78 13.74 -5.08
N TYR A 211 -5.77 12.91 -5.35
CA TYR A 211 -4.53 13.40 -5.95
C TYR A 211 -4.73 13.89 -7.39
N PHE A 212 -5.57 13.20 -8.16
CA PHE A 212 -5.97 13.70 -9.49
C PHE A 212 -6.65 15.06 -9.40
N HIS A 213 -7.57 15.23 -8.45
CA HIS A 213 -8.25 16.51 -8.22
C HIS A 213 -7.25 17.64 -7.87
N ILE A 214 -6.27 17.39 -7.00
CA ILE A 214 -5.21 18.36 -6.70
C ILE A 214 -4.45 18.76 -7.96
N LEU A 215 -4.01 17.80 -8.77
CA LEU A 215 -3.25 18.09 -9.99
C LEU A 215 -4.09 18.88 -10.99
N ARG A 216 -5.39 18.58 -11.11
CA ARG A 216 -6.31 19.37 -11.95
C ARG A 216 -6.39 20.82 -11.47
N ILE A 217 -6.52 21.05 -10.16
CA ILE A 217 -6.54 22.41 -9.61
C ILE A 217 -5.23 23.16 -9.92
N ARG A 218 -4.10 22.45 -9.92
CA ARG A 218 -2.78 23.01 -10.28
C ARG A 218 -2.57 23.20 -11.79
N GLY A 219 -3.49 22.71 -12.62
CA GLY A 219 -3.33 22.71 -14.09
C GLY A 219 -2.39 21.62 -14.62
N GLU A 220 -2.02 20.65 -13.78
CA GLU A 220 -1.04 19.57 -14.07
C GLU A 220 -1.71 18.24 -14.51
N GLN A 221 -2.96 18.29 -15.00
CA GLN A 221 -3.69 17.09 -15.39
C GLN A 221 -3.11 16.38 -16.62
N ASN A 222 -2.44 17.10 -17.52
CA ASN A 222 -1.85 16.50 -18.71
C ASN A 222 -0.59 15.71 -18.34
N GLU A 223 0.18 16.26 -17.41
CA GLU A 223 1.36 15.68 -16.80
C GLU A 223 1.00 14.40 -16.05
N PHE A 224 -0.14 14.38 -15.35
CA PHE A 224 -0.67 13.15 -14.75
C PHE A 224 -0.82 12.02 -15.78
N TRP A 225 -1.49 12.29 -16.90
CA TRP A 225 -1.71 11.28 -17.93
C TRP A 225 -0.41 10.88 -18.64
N LEU A 226 0.49 11.83 -18.86
CA LEU A 226 1.83 11.57 -19.39
C LEU A 226 2.62 10.64 -18.46
N ILE A 227 2.65 10.93 -17.15
CA ILE A 227 3.36 10.12 -16.16
C ILE A 227 2.73 8.74 -16.00
N ALA A 228 1.39 8.64 -16.02
CA ALA A 228 0.71 7.35 -16.04
C ALA A 228 1.13 6.53 -17.27
N GLY A 229 1.16 7.14 -18.46
CA GLY A 229 1.63 6.49 -19.70
C GLY A 229 3.09 6.04 -19.62
N ILE A 230 4.00 6.90 -19.18
CA ILE A 230 5.43 6.58 -19.01
C ILE A 230 5.59 5.44 -17.98
N THR A 231 4.89 5.50 -16.86
CA THR A 231 4.93 4.47 -15.82
C THR A 231 4.48 3.13 -16.40
N LEU A 232 3.40 3.11 -17.18
CA LEU A 232 2.92 1.89 -17.82
C LEU A 232 3.97 1.29 -18.77
N ILE A 233 4.61 2.11 -19.60
CA ILE A 233 5.68 1.66 -20.52
C ILE A 233 6.85 1.04 -19.74
N ILE A 234 7.29 1.70 -18.66
CA ILE A 234 8.37 1.19 -17.80
C ILE A 234 7.98 -0.16 -17.18
N LEU A 235 6.74 -0.31 -16.73
CA LEU A 235 6.26 -1.55 -16.12
C LEU A 235 6.12 -2.68 -17.13
N VAL A 236 5.64 -2.40 -18.35
CA VAL A 236 5.62 -3.39 -19.44
C VAL A 236 7.05 -3.87 -19.76
N ALA A 237 8.03 -2.95 -19.81
CA ALA A 237 9.43 -3.31 -19.99
C ALA A 237 10.04 -4.06 -18.79
N ALA A 238 9.54 -3.81 -17.57
CA ALA A 238 9.98 -4.52 -16.37
C ALA A 238 9.39 -5.94 -16.30
N LEU A 239 8.14 -6.13 -16.73
CA LEU A 239 7.46 -7.42 -16.84
C LEU A 239 8.14 -8.31 -17.89
N SER A 240 8.45 -7.76 -19.07
CA SER A 240 9.15 -8.52 -20.13
C SER A 240 10.59 -8.92 -19.77
N ARG A 241 11.12 -8.40 -18.66
CA ARG A 241 12.46 -8.69 -18.13
C ARG A 241 12.43 -9.45 -16.80
N ASP A 242 11.30 -10.04 -16.42
CA ASP A 242 11.06 -10.75 -15.16
C ASP A 242 11.59 -9.99 -13.93
N SER A 243 11.54 -8.65 -13.98
CA SER A 243 12.06 -7.79 -12.93
C SER A 243 10.98 -7.46 -11.90
N ILE A 244 9.71 -7.58 -12.30
CA ILE A 244 8.51 -7.42 -11.46
C ILE A 244 7.47 -8.46 -11.85
N THR A 245 6.65 -8.86 -10.89
CA THR A 245 5.49 -9.75 -11.11
C THR A 245 4.28 -8.97 -11.62
N GLU A 246 3.30 -9.63 -12.22
CA GLU A 246 2.06 -8.99 -12.71
C GLU A 246 1.31 -8.25 -11.60
N ASN A 247 1.19 -8.86 -10.42
CA ASN A 247 0.62 -8.19 -9.25
C ASN A 247 1.52 -7.06 -8.72
N GLY A 248 2.84 -7.23 -8.75
CA GLY A 248 3.78 -6.17 -8.40
C GLY A 248 3.63 -4.94 -9.29
N ALA A 249 3.37 -5.14 -10.59
CA ALA A 249 3.22 -4.05 -11.55
C ALA A 249 2.01 -3.15 -11.24
N GLY A 250 0.87 -3.70 -10.82
CA GLY A 250 -0.28 -2.88 -10.45
C GLY A 250 -0.04 -1.99 -9.23
N VAL A 251 0.63 -2.51 -8.19
CA VAL A 251 1.05 -1.67 -7.03
C VAL A 251 2.07 -0.62 -7.47
N ALA A 252 3.05 -1.01 -8.30
CA ALA A 252 4.08 -0.09 -8.77
C ALA A 252 3.51 1.05 -9.63
N PHE A 253 2.47 0.76 -10.43
CA PHE A 253 1.74 1.77 -11.20
C PHE A 253 1.07 2.80 -10.27
N LEU A 254 0.33 2.30 -9.27
CA LEU A 254 -0.30 3.17 -8.26
C LEU A 254 0.75 4.02 -7.53
N VAL A 255 1.84 3.41 -7.07
CA VAL A 255 2.93 4.11 -6.38
C VAL A 255 3.53 5.19 -7.26
N GLY A 256 3.82 4.90 -8.53
CA GLY A 256 4.37 5.88 -9.48
C GLY A 256 3.48 7.12 -9.63
N ILE A 257 2.18 6.89 -9.82
CA ILE A 257 1.18 7.97 -9.93
C ILE A 257 1.09 8.79 -8.64
N LEU A 258 0.98 8.13 -7.48
CA LEU A 258 0.84 8.82 -6.20
C LEU A 258 2.10 9.59 -5.80
N VAL A 259 3.28 9.04 -6.10
CA VAL A 259 4.57 9.72 -5.89
C VAL A 259 4.68 10.97 -6.76
N PHE A 260 4.27 10.89 -8.02
CA PHE A 260 4.21 12.08 -8.89
C PHE A 260 3.17 13.08 -8.39
N ALA A 261 1.96 12.64 -8.03
CA ALA A 261 0.92 13.55 -7.63
C ALA A 261 1.21 14.26 -6.29
N GLY A 262 1.87 13.58 -5.36
CA GLY A 262 2.28 14.16 -4.08
C GLY A 262 3.58 14.96 -4.13
N GLY A 263 4.57 14.54 -4.93
CA GLY A 263 5.93 15.11 -4.93
C GLY A 263 6.39 15.73 -6.25
N GLY A 264 5.55 15.74 -7.28
CA GLY A 264 5.85 16.28 -8.60
C GLY A 264 6.97 15.53 -9.36
N PHE A 265 7.48 16.17 -10.41
CA PHE A 265 8.54 15.62 -11.27
C PHE A 265 9.83 15.31 -10.50
N GLY A 266 10.17 16.09 -9.47
CA GLY A 266 11.39 15.88 -8.69
C GLY A 266 11.40 14.53 -7.98
N LEU A 267 10.31 14.20 -7.27
CA LEU A 267 10.22 12.94 -6.54
C LEU A 267 10.00 11.75 -7.47
N TYR A 268 9.20 11.91 -8.54
CA TYR A 268 9.05 10.87 -9.56
C TYR A 268 10.38 10.56 -10.27
N GLY A 269 11.16 11.58 -10.64
CA GLY A 269 12.50 11.40 -11.20
C GLY A 269 13.44 10.65 -10.24
N GLY A 270 13.37 10.98 -8.94
CA GLY A 270 14.03 10.21 -7.89
C GLY A 270 13.62 8.73 -7.89
N LEU A 271 12.31 8.44 -7.97
CA LEU A 271 11.79 7.06 -8.00
C LEU A 271 12.33 6.27 -9.20
N ILE A 272 12.39 6.90 -10.38
CA ILE A 272 12.99 6.30 -11.58
C ILE A 272 14.47 6.04 -11.37
N LEU A 273 15.21 6.99 -10.79
CA LEU A 273 16.64 6.82 -10.50
C LEU A 273 16.88 5.67 -9.51
N PHE A 274 16.07 5.56 -8.45
CA PHE A 274 16.10 4.43 -7.52
C PHE A 274 15.86 3.10 -8.25
N PHE A 275 14.85 3.03 -9.11
CA PHE A 275 14.55 1.82 -9.86
C PHE A 275 15.70 1.43 -10.80
N ILE A 276 16.33 2.40 -11.48
CA ILE A 276 17.48 2.17 -12.35
C ILE A 276 18.67 1.66 -11.53
N ILE A 277 19.04 2.36 -10.45
CA ILE A 277 20.16 1.97 -9.56
C ILE A 277 19.94 0.55 -9.03
N GLY A 278 18.77 0.27 -8.47
CA GLY A 278 18.46 -1.06 -7.93
C GLY A 278 18.46 -2.16 -9.00
N SER A 279 17.96 -1.87 -10.21
CA SER A 279 17.95 -2.84 -11.31
C SER A 279 19.34 -3.14 -11.86
N VAL A 280 20.20 -2.12 -11.99
CA VAL A 280 21.58 -2.26 -12.43
C VAL A 280 22.38 -3.05 -11.39
N THR A 281 22.31 -2.66 -10.12
CA THR A 281 23.09 -3.28 -9.04
C THR A 281 22.67 -4.73 -8.80
N SER A 282 21.37 -5.04 -8.86
CA SER A 282 20.87 -6.41 -8.69
C SER A 282 21.39 -7.35 -9.80
N LYS A 283 21.41 -6.90 -11.07
CA LYS A 283 21.91 -7.69 -12.19
C LYS A 283 23.43 -7.77 -12.26
N PHE A 284 24.14 -6.81 -11.66
CA PHE A 284 25.60 -6.77 -11.68
C PHE A 284 26.22 -8.00 -11.01
N LYS A 285 26.98 -8.79 -11.80
CA LYS A 285 27.66 -10.03 -11.36
C LYS A 285 26.74 -11.01 -10.62
N LYS A 286 25.47 -11.13 -11.05
CA LYS A 286 24.45 -12.02 -10.46
C LYS A 286 24.98 -13.44 -10.17
N GLN A 287 25.76 -14.02 -11.10
CA GLN A 287 26.33 -15.36 -10.92
C GLN A 287 27.25 -15.49 -9.68
N LYS A 288 27.97 -14.42 -9.30
CA LYS A 288 28.85 -14.41 -8.11
C LYS A 288 28.08 -14.17 -6.80
N LYS A 289 26.80 -13.79 -6.87
CA LYS A 289 25.94 -13.56 -5.69
C LYS A 289 25.08 -14.77 -5.36
N LYS A 290 24.87 -15.68 -6.32
CA LYS A 290 23.94 -16.80 -6.26
C LYS A 290 24.07 -17.67 -5.00
N ASP A 291 25.28 -17.90 -4.50
CA ASP A 291 25.47 -18.71 -3.29
C ASP A 291 25.07 -17.98 -2.00
N ASN A 292 25.27 -16.66 -1.93
CA ASN A 292 24.79 -15.87 -0.79
C ASN A 292 23.27 -15.69 -0.86
N GLU A 293 22.70 -15.55 -2.06
CA GLU A 293 21.26 -15.42 -2.28
C GLU A 293 20.48 -16.66 -1.82
N LYS A 294 21.06 -17.87 -1.94
CA LYS A 294 20.45 -19.12 -1.42
C LYS A 294 20.19 -19.09 0.08
N LEU A 295 20.93 -18.27 0.84
CA LEU A 295 20.72 -18.12 2.28
C LEU A 295 19.52 -17.24 2.59
N GLN A 296 19.10 -16.38 1.66
CA GLN A 296 17.99 -15.46 1.82
C GLN A 296 16.69 -16.02 1.24
N GLN A 297 15.55 -15.60 1.80
CA GLN A 297 14.24 -15.91 1.24
C GLN A 297 13.96 -15.16 -0.10
N ARG A 298 14.87 -14.28 -0.54
CA ARG A 298 14.71 -13.50 -1.78
C ARG A 298 14.95 -14.39 -3.01
N THR A 299 13.87 -14.78 -3.68
CA THR A 299 13.96 -15.42 -5.00
C THR A 299 12.93 -14.83 -5.98
N GLY A 300 13.42 -14.25 -7.08
CA GLY A 300 12.60 -13.95 -8.26
C GLY A 300 12.27 -12.46 -8.48
N ALA A 301 11.27 -12.25 -9.32
CA ALA A 301 10.74 -10.93 -9.69
C ALA A 301 10.10 -10.22 -8.48
N ARG A 302 10.12 -8.88 -8.46
CA ARG A 302 9.55 -8.11 -7.33
C ARG A 302 8.05 -8.32 -7.19
N SER A 303 7.59 -8.74 -6.01
CA SER A 303 6.18 -8.95 -5.70
C SER A 303 5.47 -7.65 -5.27
N TRP A 304 4.14 -7.65 -5.26
CA TRP A 304 3.36 -6.54 -4.71
C TRP A 304 3.73 -6.20 -3.26
N VAL A 305 4.04 -7.21 -2.43
CA VAL A 305 4.47 -7.02 -1.03
C VAL A 305 5.78 -6.25 -0.98
N GLN A 306 6.74 -6.60 -1.84
CA GLN A 306 8.02 -5.92 -1.93
C GLN A 306 7.90 -4.48 -2.41
N VAL A 307 7.05 -4.22 -3.39
CA VAL A 307 6.81 -2.86 -3.89
C VAL A 307 6.18 -2.02 -2.78
N LEU A 308 5.15 -2.54 -2.11
CA LEU A 308 4.46 -1.85 -1.02
C LEU A 308 5.38 -1.61 0.17
N ALA A 309 6.17 -2.59 0.59
CA ALA A 309 7.12 -2.48 1.69
C ALA A 309 8.12 -1.32 1.49
N ASN A 310 8.57 -1.13 0.24
CA ASN A 310 9.55 -0.09 -0.09
C ASN A 310 8.94 1.29 -0.37
N SER A 311 7.61 1.42 -0.47
CA SER A 311 6.95 2.65 -0.90
C SER A 311 5.86 3.16 0.04
N ALA A 312 5.31 2.32 0.91
CA ALA A 312 4.23 2.69 1.82
C ALA A 312 4.60 3.89 2.71
N ALA A 313 5.84 3.95 3.20
CA ALA A 313 6.33 5.08 3.98
C ALA A 313 6.39 6.38 3.17
N ILE A 314 6.73 6.32 1.87
CA ILE A 314 6.71 7.48 0.95
C ILE A 314 5.27 7.99 0.81
N ILE A 315 4.32 7.11 0.52
CA ILE A 315 2.92 7.49 0.37
C ILE A 315 2.36 8.06 1.68
N ALA A 316 2.73 7.47 2.82
CA ALA A 316 2.31 7.94 4.14
C ALA A 316 2.81 9.35 4.46
N VAL A 317 4.09 9.67 4.20
CA VAL A 317 4.60 11.03 4.46
C VAL A 317 4.04 12.06 3.49
N LEU A 318 3.83 11.70 2.22
CA LEU A 318 3.16 12.58 1.25
C LEU A 318 1.72 12.88 1.70
N TRP A 319 1.01 11.85 2.16
CA TRP A 319 -0.32 12.01 2.73
C TRP A 319 -0.33 12.89 3.98
N LEU A 320 0.61 12.66 4.90
CA LEU A 320 0.76 13.47 6.10
C LEU A 320 1.02 14.94 5.73
N GLY A 321 1.85 15.21 4.73
CA GLY A 321 2.08 16.57 4.23
C GLY A 321 0.84 17.26 3.69
N GLN A 322 -0.10 16.52 3.08
CA GLN A 322 -1.41 17.08 2.70
C GLN A 322 -2.26 17.41 3.91
N LEU A 323 -2.27 16.54 4.93
CA LEU A 323 -3.06 16.74 6.15
C LEU A 323 -2.51 17.87 7.04
N SER A 324 -1.19 18.01 7.13
CA SER A 324 -0.53 19.03 7.96
C SER A 324 -0.24 20.33 7.20
N ASN A 325 -0.48 20.37 5.89
CA ASN A 325 -0.10 21.46 5.00
C ASN A 325 1.42 21.74 4.95
N GLU A 326 2.24 20.68 5.10
CA GLU A 326 3.71 20.74 5.11
C GLU A 326 4.31 20.02 3.89
N GLN A 327 4.00 20.49 2.68
CA GLN A 327 4.35 19.75 1.45
C GLN A 327 5.87 19.68 1.22
N ARG A 328 6.64 20.70 1.63
CA ARG A 328 8.11 20.70 1.50
C ARG A 328 8.76 19.68 2.44
N VAL A 329 8.34 19.65 3.71
CA VAL A 329 8.78 18.65 4.70
C VAL A 329 8.47 17.25 4.19
N ALA A 330 7.24 17.02 3.72
CA ALA A 330 6.82 15.73 3.19
C ALA A 330 7.62 15.31 1.95
N PHE A 331 7.92 16.24 1.03
CA PHE A 331 8.75 15.98 -0.14
C PHE A 331 10.17 15.53 0.25
N LEU A 332 10.85 16.26 1.15
CA LEU A 332 12.21 15.91 1.57
C LEU A 332 12.25 14.61 2.39
N SER A 333 11.22 14.36 3.20
CA SER A 333 11.05 13.11 3.96
C SER A 333 10.84 11.93 3.02
N ALA A 334 9.96 12.07 2.02
CA ALA A 334 9.74 11.07 0.97
C ALA A 334 11.04 10.76 0.22
N PHE A 335 11.83 11.79 -0.11
CA PHE A 335 13.11 11.62 -0.77
C PHE A 335 14.15 10.94 0.13
N SER A 336 14.12 11.19 1.44
CA SER A 336 14.96 10.51 2.43
C SER A 336 14.64 9.02 2.56
N VAL A 337 13.35 8.67 2.54
CA VAL A 337 12.89 7.27 2.49
C VAL A 337 13.37 6.58 1.22
N LEU A 338 13.28 7.26 0.08
CA LEU A 338 13.77 6.72 -1.18
C LEU A 338 15.30 6.54 -1.19
N ALA A 339 16.03 7.51 -0.62
CA ALA A 339 17.49 7.42 -0.43
C ALA A 339 17.87 6.24 0.48
N ALA A 340 17.09 5.99 1.54
CA ALA A 340 17.30 4.84 2.42
C ALA A 340 17.09 3.51 1.71
N ALA A 341 16.00 3.37 0.94
CA ALA A 341 15.75 2.17 0.15
C ALA A 341 16.85 1.92 -0.90
N ALA A 342 17.35 3.00 -1.54
CA ALA A 342 18.46 2.92 -2.49
C ALA A 342 19.77 2.51 -1.82
N ALA A 343 20.11 3.16 -0.70
CA ALA A 343 21.33 2.89 0.07
C ALA A 343 21.37 1.44 0.57
N ASP A 344 20.28 0.95 1.13
CA ASP A 344 20.18 -0.43 1.60
C ASP A 344 20.31 -1.44 0.45
N THR A 345 19.59 -1.21 -0.65
CA THR A 345 19.65 -2.10 -1.82
C THR A 345 21.07 -2.19 -2.40
N VAL A 346 21.74 -1.05 -2.55
CA VAL A 346 23.11 -1.03 -3.11
C VAL A 346 24.12 -1.60 -2.11
N SER A 347 23.98 -1.28 -0.82
CA SER A 347 24.83 -1.79 0.25
C SER A 347 24.79 -3.32 0.34
N SER A 348 23.59 -3.90 0.34
CA SER A 348 23.39 -5.36 0.40
C SER A 348 23.90 -6.03 -0.88
N ASP A 349 23.53 -5.51 -2.06
CA ASP A 349 23.91 -6.13 -3.34
C ASP A 349 25.42 -6.09 -3.61
N LEU A 350 26.08 -4.95 -3.39
CA LEU A 350 27.53 -4.84 -3.57
C LEU A 350 28.30 -5.44 -2.40
N GLY A 351 27.73 -5.40 -1.19
CA GLY A 351 28.26 -6.07 0.00
C GLY A 351 28.42 -7.58 -0.21
N MET A 352 27.47 -8.23 -0.89
CA MET A 352 27.56 -9.65 -1.25
C MET A 352 28.73 -9.99 -2.19
N LEU A 353 29.25 -9.02 -2.93
CA LEU A 353 30.40 -9.23 -3.83
C LEU A 353 31.76 -9.09 -3.13
N THR A 354 31.77 -8.65 -1.87
CA THR A 354 33.01 -8.36 -1.17
C THR A 354 33.73 -9.63 -0.73
N ARG A 355 35.06 -9.67 -0.84
CA ARG A 355 35.90 -10.76 -0.29
C ARG A 355 36.25 -10.54 1.19
N GLY A 356 35.82 -9.42 1.78
CA GLY A 356 36.13 -9.05 3.15
C GLY A 356 35.18 -9.71 4.17
N LYS A 357 35.50 -9.55 5.46
CA LYS A 357 34.66 -10.03 6.56
C LYS A 357 33.36 -9.23 6.64
N THR A 358 32.25 -9.93 6.88
CA THR A 358 30.97 -9.34 7.27
C THR A 358 30.85 -9.36 8.79
N PHE A 359 30.31 -8.30 9.38
CA PHE A 359 30.17 -8.15 10.83
C PHE A 359 28.82 -7.55 11.22
N SER A 360 28.37 -7.81 12.44
CA SER A 360 27.18 -7.15 13.01
C SER A 360 27.56 -5.75 13.49
N ILE A 361 26.80 -4.72 13.07
CA ILE A 361 27.03 -3.32 13.51
C ILE A 361 27.01 -3.21 15.04
N LEU A 362 26.12 -3.96 15.70
CA LEU A 362 25.91 -3.86 17.15
C LEU A 362 27.03 -4.50 17.96
N THR A 363 27.58 -5.62 17.49
CA THR A 363 28.50 -6.45 18.29
C THR A 363 29.93 -6.43 17.78
N GLY A 364 30.16 -5.98 16.55
CA GLY A 364 31.45 -6.08 15.85
C GLY A 364 31.87 -7.51 15.53
N LYS A 365 31.07 -8.52 15.89
CA LYS A 365 31.40 -9.94 15.69
C LYS A 365 31.18 -10.34 14.24
N PRO A 366 31.99 -11.28 13.69
CA PRO A 366 31.77 -11.83 12.36
C PRO A 366 30.38 -12.46 12.21
N VAL A 367 29.73 -12.19 11.08
CA VAL A 367 28.42 -12.75 10.70
C VAL A 367 28.59 -13.51 9.39
N THR A 368 27.88 -14.62 9.22
CA THR A 368 27.86 -15.36 7.95
C THR A 368 27.43 -14.44 6.82
N LYS A 369 28.26 -14.39 5.79
CA LYS A 369 28.02 -13.54 4.63
C LYS A 369 26.71 -13.95 3.93
N GLY A 370 25.89 -12.97 3.56
CA GLY A 370 24.59 -13.19 2.92
C GLY A 370 23.41 -13.26 3.89
N LEU A 371 23.64 -13.36 5.20
CA LEU A 371 22.56 -13.22 6.20
C LEU A 371 22.27 -11.74 6.50
N SER A 372 20.99 -11.44 6.68
CA SER A 372 20.53 -10.14 7.13
C SER A 372 21.16 -9.73 8.46
N GLY A 373 21.47 -8.44 8.54
CA GLY A 373 22.19 -7.81 9.63
C GLY A 373 23.72 -7.89 9.56
N GLY A 374 24.27 -8.63 8.60
CA GLY A 374 25.71 -8.64 8.31
C GLY A 374 26.11 -7.51 7.38
N VAL A 375 26.97 -6.60 7.82
CA VAL A 375 27.50 -5.50 6.99
C VAL A 375 28.96 -5.70 6.62
N SER A 376 29.36 -5.08 5.51
CA SER A 376 30.77 -4.97 5.11
C SER A 376 31.11 -3.51 4.85
N VAL A 377 32.37 -3.11 5.04
CA VAL A 377 32.81 -1.73 4.81
C VAL A 377 32.50 -1.26 3.39
N LYS A 378 32.78 -2.11 2.39
CA LYS A 378 32.47 -1.80 0.98
C LYS A 378 30.96 -1.68 0.72
N GLY A 379 30.15 -2.51 1.39
CA GLY A 379 28.69 -2.38 1.36
C GLY A 379 28.25 -1.03 1.90
N LEU A 380 28.69 -0.66 3.11
CA LEU A 380 28.36 0.64 3.73
C LEU A 380 28.79 1.83 2.87
N VAL A 381 30.02 1.83 2.36
CA VAL A 381 30.50 2.89 1.45
C VAL A 381 29.63 2.97 0.19
N SER A 382 29.27 1.82 -0.39
CA SER A 382 28.41 1.82 -1.58
C SER A 382 26.98 2.29 -1.31
N GLY A 383 26.43 1.97 -0.13
CA GLY A 383 25.13 2.49 0.31
C GLY A 383 25.17 4.01 0.51
N PHE A 384 26.22 4.53 1.15
CA PHE A 384 26.43 5.96 1.29
C PHE A 384 26.51 6.67 -0.07
N LEU A 385 27.31 6.14 -1.01
CA LEU A 385 27.40 6.68 -2.37
C LEU A 385 26.06 6.63 -3.12
N ALA A 386 25.23 5.62 -2.89
CA ALA A 386 23.89 5.55 -3.47
C ALA A 386 22.97 6.63 -2.89
N ALA A 387 23.01 6.89 -1.58
CA ALA A 387 22.26 8.00 -0.96
C ALA A 387 22.70 9.35 -1.53
N VAL A 388 24.02 9.58 -1.68
CA VAL A 388 24.58 10.78 -2.31
C VAL A 388 24.10 10.91 -3.76
N ALA A 389 24.23 9.86 -4.56
CA ALA A 389 23.83 9.89 -5.97
C ALA A 389 22.33 10.20 -6.15
N LEU A 390 21.49 9.67 -5.25
CA LEU A 390 20.06 9.94 -5.29
C LEU A 390 19.74 11.39 -4.89
N ALA A 391 20.39 11.92 -3.85
CA ALA A 391 20.08 13.24 -3.29
C ALA A 391 20.73 14.40 -4.05
N LEU A 392 21.82 14.16 -4.79
CA LEU A 392 22.59 15.20 -5.49
C LEU A 392 21.76 16.10 -6.42
N PRO A 393 20.79 15.58 -7.21
CA PRO A 393 19.92 16.43 -8.04
C PRO A 393 19.10 17.46 -7.26
N LEU A 394 18.86 17.25 -5.96
CA LEU A 394 18.12 18.21 -5.13
C LEU A 394 18.89 19.52 -4.92
N MET A 395 20.22 19.53 -5.08
CA MET A 395 21.05 20.75 -4.96
C MET A 395 20.66 21.85 -5.96
N VAL A 396 19.95 21.51 -7.03
CA VAL A 396 19.46 22.49 -8.00
C VAL A 396 18.41 23.42 -7.40
N ARG A 397 17.61 22.94 -6.43
CA ARG A 397 16.45 23.68 -5.88
C ARG A 397 16.49 23.86 -4.36
N TYR A 398 17.24 23.02 -3.65
CA TYR A 398 17.26 22.97 -2.18
C TYR A 398 18.64 23.35 -1.64
N HIS A 399 18.66 23.89 -0.42
CA HIS A 399 19.89 24.24 0.27
C HIS A 399 20.72 23.00 0.61
N TRP A 400 22.04 23.15 0.61
CA TRP A 400 22.97 22.06 0.90
C TRP A 400 22.70 21.36 2.24
N ARG A 401 22.19 22.09 3.25
CA ARG A 401 21.80 21.52 4.56
C ARG A 401 20.66 20.50 4.42
N GLU A 402 19.66 20.81 3.61
CA GLU A 402 18.53 19.91 3.33
C GLU A 402 19.03 18.66 2.60
N VAL A 403 19.90 18.83 1.60
CA VAL A 403 20.45 17.70 0.85
C VAL A 403 21.34 16.82 1.73
N LEU A 404 22.16 17.40 2.61
CA LEU A 404 22.92 16.63 3.59
C LEU A 404 22.01 15.89 4.58
N ALA A 405 20.90 16.49 5.01
CA ALA A 405 19.91 15.81 5.84
C ALA A 405 19.29 14.61 5.11
N VAL A 406 18.93 14.75 3.83
CA VAL A 406 18.43 13.62 3.00
C VAL A 406 19.48 12.50 2.90
N ILE A 407 20.75 12.84 2.66
CA ILE A 407 21.84 11.85 2.61
C ILE A 407 22.02 11.16 3.96
N GLY A 408 22.01 11.93 5.05
CA GLY A 408 22.15 11.42 6.41
C GLY A 408 21.02 10.47 6.80
N CYS A 409 19.77 10.87 6.57
CA CYS A 409 18.60 10.02 6.79
C CYS A 409 18.59 8.78 5.90
N GLY A 410 19.00 8.92 4.63
CA GLY A 410 19.14 7.80 3.70
C GLY A 410 20.15 6.77 4.21
N PHE A 411 21.34 7.21 4.60
CA PHE A 411 22.37 6.30 5.14
C PHE A 411 21.98 5.71 6.50
N LEU A 412 21.32 6.49 7.36
CA LEU A 412 20.77 6.00 8.64
C LEU A 412 19.82 4.81 8.42
N GLY A 413 19.02 4.85 7.35
CA GLY A 413 18.16 3.73 6.97
C GLY A 413 18.93 2.41 6.84
N THR A 414 20.08 2.39 6.16
CA THR A 414 20.90 1.17 6.03
C THR A 414 21.42 0.64 7.37
N ILE A 415 21.74 1.54 8.30
CA ILE A 415 22.21 1.17 9.65
C ILE A 415 21.05 0.53 10.44
N VAL A 416 19.88 1.17 10.42
CA VAL A 416 18.68 0.69 11.11
C VAL A 416 18.24 -0.65 10.53
N ASP A 417 18.25 -0.80 9.20
CA ASP A 417 17.93 -2.05 8.53
C ASP A 417 18.81 -3.20 9.02
N SER A 418 20.13 -2.95 9.06
CA SER A 418 21.10 -3.93 9.53
C SER A 418 20.88 -4.30 11.02
N ILE A 419 20.50 -3.35 11.86
CA ILE A 419 20.19 -3.59 13.28
C ILE A 419 18.93 -4.47 13.41
N LEU A 420 17.87 -4.14 12.68
CA LEU A 420 16.60 -4.87 12.71
C LEU A 420 16.74 -6.26 12.07
N GLY A 421 17.49 -6.37 10.97
CA GLY A 421 17.86 -7.62 10.32
C GLY A 421 18.67 -8.55 11.21
N ASP A 422 19.56 -8.01 12.06
CA ASP A 422 20.33 -8.85 12.99
C ASP A 422 19.47 -9.35 14.16
N ARG A 423 18.61 -8.49 14.72
CA ARG A 423 17.88 -8.74 15.99
C ARG A 423 16.50 -9.37 15.82
N LEU A 424 15.73 -8.90 14.86
CA LEU A 424 14.30 -9.19 14.76
C LEU A 424 13.99 -10.16 13.61
N GLN A 425 14.74 -10.09 12.52
CA GLN A 425 14.50 -10.94 11.36
C GLN A 425 14.68 -12.42 11.68
N VAL A 426 13.78 -13.25 11.16
CA VAL A 426 13.79 -14.68 11.41
C VAL A 426 15.03 -15.36 10.81
N LYS A 427 15.67 -16.23 11.61
CA LYS A 427 16.78 -17.10 11.19
C LYS A 427 16.46 -18.55 11.53
N TYR A 428 16.60 -19.42 10.55
CA TYR A 428 16.43 -20.87 10.60
C TYR A 428 17.78 -21.57 10.53
N GLN A 429 17.80 -22.86 10.87
CA GLN A 429 18.96 -23.72 10.68
C GLN A 429 18.84 -24.50 9.36
N ALA A 430 19.87 -24.47 8.54
CA ALA A 430 20.03 -25.33 7.38
C ALA A 430 20.49 -26.74 7.78
N GLU A 431 20.43 -27.68 6.83
CA GLU A 431 20.80 -29.10 7.06
C GLU A 431 22.29 -29.28 7.42
N ASP A 432 23.15 -28.40 6.91
CA ASP A 432 24.59 -28.36 7.22
C ASP A 432 24.90 -27.66 8.57
N GLY A 433 23.87 -27.29 9.34
CA GLY A 433 24.00 -26.58 10.61
C GLY A 433 24.22 -25.08 10.49
N THR A 434 24.34 -24.52 9.28
CA THR A 434 24.49 -23.09 9.07
C THR A 434 23.16 -22.34 9.27
N LEU A 435 23.23 -21.01 9.43
CA LEU A 435 22.03 -20.17 9.52
C LEU A 435 21.55 -19.77 8.12
N THR A 436 20.23 -19.72 7.96
CA THR A 436 19.53 -19.36 6.72
C THR A 436 18.22 -18.64 7.04
N GLU A 437 17.67 -17.89 6.10
CA GLU A 437 16.36 -17.22 6.23
C GLU A 437 15.27 -17.95 5.43
N VAL A 438 15.65 -18.97 4.68
CA VAL A 438 14.71 -19.80 3.92
C VAL A 438 13.98 -20.72 4.89
N ARG A 439 12.65 -20.61 4.96
CA ARG A 439 11.79 -21.40 5.87
C ARG A 439 11.69 -22.87 5.49
N LEU A 440 11.57 -23.17 4.19
CA LEU A 440 11.32 -24.52 3.70
C LEU A 440 12.61 -25.11 3.12
N ALA A 441 12.92 -26.35 3.49
CA ALA A 441 13.94 -27.14 2.82
C ALA A 441 13.48 -27.55 1.40
N GLY A 442 14.40 -28.09 0.58
CA GLY A 442 14.10 -28.50 -0.79
C GLY A 442 13.05 -29.60 -0.90
N ASP A 443 12.85 -30.37 0.17
CA ASP A 443 11.85 -31.41 0.30
C ASP A 443 10.51 -30.94 0.90
N GLY A 444 10.37 -29.63 1.14
CA GLY A 444 9.16 -29.01 1.68
C GLY A 444 9.02 -29.06 3.21
N ARG A 445 9.97 -29.64 3.94
CA ARG A 445 9.95 -29.62 5.42
C ARG A 445 10.28 -28.22 5.95
N GLU A 446 9.61 -27.83 7.04
CA GLU A 446 9.94 -26.58 7.74
C GLU A 446 11.24 -26.71 8.53
N ARG A 447 12.17 -25.79 8.29
CA ARG A 447 13.43 -25.71 9.04
C ARG A 447 13.18 -25.23 10.46
N PRO A 448 13.95 -25.71 11.46
CA PRO A 448 13.81 -25.26 12.83
C PRO A 448 14.21 -23.79 12.95
N LYS A 449 13.36 -23.00 13.61
CA LYS A 449 13.60 -21.59 13.88
C LYS A 449 14.60 -21.46 15.03
N ILE A 450 15.66 -20.69 14.82
CA ILE A 450 16.71 -20.44 15.81
C ILE A 450 16.52 -19.08 16.50
N ARG A 451 16.27 -18.01 15.73
CA ARG A 451 16.17 -16.62 16.26
C ARG A 451 15.15 -15.76 15.49
N GLY A 452 14.87 -14.57 16.01
CA GLY A 452 13.97 -13.57 15.40
C GLY A 452 12.48 -13.88 15.56
N PHE A 453 11.62 -13.19 14.84
CA PHE A 453 10.16 -13.39 14.84
C PHE A 453 9.69 -13.92 13.49
N ARG A 454 8.86 -14.96 13.48
CA ARG A 454 8.45 -15.67 12.23
C ARG A 454 7.82 -14.76 11.17
N TRP A 455 7.17 -13.69 11.59
CA TRP A 455 6.48 -12.73 10.73
C TRP A 455 7.36 -11.54 10.32
N ILE A 456 8.57 -11.42 10.87
CA ILE A 456 9.56 -10.40 10.50
C ILE A 456 10.54 -11.04 9.52
N ASN A 457 10.20 -10.93 8.23
CA ASN A 457 11.06 -11.24 7.09
C ASN A 457 11.68 -9.94 6.54
N ASN A 458 12.45 -10.04 5.45
CA ASN A 458 13.09 -8.89 4.81
C ASN A 458 12.10 -7.77 4.47
N ASP A 459 10.94 -8.11 3.89
CA ASP A 459 9.95 -7.10 3.49
C ASP A 459 9.37 -6.35 4.71
N ALA A 460 9.17 -7.05 5.84
CA ALA A 460 8.75 -6.44 7.10
C ALA A 460 9.85 -5.55 7.71
N VAL A 461 11.12 -5.96 7.63
CA VAL A 461 12.26 -5.15 8.08
C VAL A 461 12.32 -3.87 7.26
N ASN A 462 12.32 -3.96 5.92
CA ASN A 462 12.29 -2.80 5.02
C ASN A 462 11.14 -1.85 5.36
N LEU A 463 9.93 -2.37 5.55
CA LEU A 463 8.77 -1.56 5.92
C LEU A 463 9.03 -0.78 7.22
N ILE A 464 9.49 -1.46 8.28
CA ILE A 464 9.76 -0.82 9.58
C ILE A 464 10.88 0.21 9.47
N THR A 465 11.99 -0.13 8.81
CA THR A 465 13.13 0.75 8.58
C THR A 465 12.69 2.03 7.87
N LEU A 466 11.93 1.90 6.79
CA LEU A 466 11.52 3.03 5.96
C LEU A 466 10.48 3.92 6.66
N PHE A 467 9.57 3.34 7.46
CA PHE A 467 8.69 4.13 8.32
C PHE A 467 9.46 4.86 9.44
N PHE A 468 10.51 4.24 9.99
CA PHE A 468 11.40 4.92 10.94
C PHE A 468 12.11 6.11 10.28
N VAL A 469 12.68 5.93 9.09
CA VAL A 469 13.32 7.01 8.32
C VAL A 469 12.32 8.12 8.00
N ALA A 470 11.10 7.76 7.57
CA ALA A 470 10.02 8.71 7.35
C ALA A 470 9.73 9.58 8.59
N LEU A 471 9.57 8.97 9.75
CA LEU A 471 9.28 9.69 11.00
C LEU A 471 10.43 10.61 11.42
N VAL A 472 11.67 10.10 11.40
CA VAL A 472 12.86 10.87 11.80
C VAL A 472 13.10 12.02 10.83
N SER A 473 13.00 11.78 9.52
CA SER A 473 13.19 12.83 8.52
C SER A 473 12.09 13.88 8.57
N PHE A 474 10.83 13.48 8.77
CA PHE A 474 9.72 14.43 8.90
C PHE A 474 9.92 15.36 10.09
N TRP A 475 10.24 14.81 11.28
CA TRP A 475 10.57 15.63 12.44
C TRP A 475 11.80 16.51 12.21
N LEU A 476 12.87 15.97 11.62
CA LEU A 476 14.09 16.73 11.34
C LEU A 476 13.82 17.93 10.41
N PHE A 477 13.05 17.73 9.34
CA PHE A 477 12.75 18.81 8.39
C PHE A 477 11.77 19.84 8.96
N THR A 478 10.91 19.48 9.91
CA THR A 478 10.10 20.49 10.63
C THR A 478 10.93 21.39 11.56
N GLU A 479 12.12 20.96 11.99
CA GLU A 479 13.00 21.77 12.85
C GLU A 479 13.99 22.63 12.06
N ILE A 480 14.32 22.23 10.82
CA ILE A 480 15.35 22.89 9.99
C ILE A 480 14.74 23.86 8.96
N LEU A 481 13.47 23.66 8.58
CA LEU A 481 12.70 24.56 7.71
C LEU A 481 11.91 25.58 8.53
#